data_AF-A0A966HRW1-F1
#
_entry.id   AF-A0A966HRW1-F1
#
_cell.length_a   1.000
_cell.length_b   1.000
_cell.length_c   1.000
_cell.angle_alpha   90.00
_cell.angle_beta   90.00
_cell.angle_gamma   90.00
#
_symmetry.space_group_name_H-M   'P 1'
#
loop_
_entity.id
_entity.type
_entity.pdbx_description
1 polymer ?
#
loop_
_entity_poly.entity_id
_entity_poly.type
_entity_poly.pdbx_seq_one_letter_code
_entity_poly.pdbx_strand_id
1 'polypeptide(L)' 'VHELQYTFGDQLGQYSGRIKSDSELDEMQSEFGEFRVYVVEVCLGCGWNHLTASFLLGDGQERKPPRKAKTL' A
#
# COMPACT_ATOMS: atom_id res chain seq x y z
N VAL A 1 -4.18 10.09 17.36
CA VAL A 1 -3.94 10.08 15.91
C VAL A 1 -3.47 8.68 15.56
N HIS A 2 -3.97 8.09 14.47
CA HIS A 2 -3.60 6.75 14.02
C HIS A 2 -2.86 6.86 12.70
N GLU A 3 -1.81 6.08 12.54
CA GLU A 3 -1.07 5.98 11.27
C GLU A 3 -1.66 4.83 10.43
N LEU A 4 -1.93 5.10 9.16
CA LEU A 4 -2.37 4.13 8.16
C LEU A 4 -1.44 4.19 6.95
N GLN A 5 -1.06 3.03 6.41
CA GLN A 5 -0.18 2.95 5.25
C GLN A 5 -0.97 2.40 4.05
N TYR A 6 -1.24 3.23 3.06
CA TYR A 6 -1.93 2.83 1.83
C TYR A 6 -0.94 2.48 0.73
N THR A 7 -1.16 1.35 0.07
CA THR A 7 -0.31 0.86 -1.03
C THR A 7 -0.96 1.08 -2.39
N PHE A 8 -0.21 1.56 -3.38
CA PHE A 8 -0.69 1.79 -4.74
C PHE A 8 0.34 1.39 -5.78
N GLY A 9 -0.09 0.67 -6.81
CA GLY A 9 0.74 0.32 -7.95
C GLY A 9 -0.01 -0.55 -8.93
N ASP A 10 0.28 -0.40 -10.23
CA ASP A 10 -0.41 -1.14 -11.28
C ASP A 10 -0.17 -2.65 -11.15
N GLN A 11 1.00 -3.04 -10.65
CA GLN A 11 1.40 -4.43 -10.43
C GLN A 11 0.75 -5.08 -9.20
N LEU A 12 0.14 -4.29 -8.29
CA LEU A 12 -0.60 -4.82 -7.15
C LEU A 12 -1.99 -5.35 -7.55
N GLY A 13 -2.51 -4.93 -8.71
CA GLY A 13 -3.85 -5.31 -9.16
C GLY A 13 -4.93 -4.97 -8.13
N GLN A 14 -5.69 -5.98 -7.69
CA GLN A 14 -6.78 -5.80 -6.72
C GLN A 14 -6.33 -5.42 -5.29
N TYR A 15 -5.03 -5.51 -5.02
CA TYR A 15 -4.45 -5.15 -3.73
C TYR A 15 -4.06 -3.66 -3.67
N SER A 16 -4.05 -2.97 -4.81
CA SER A 16 -3.87 -1.52 -4.87
C SER A 16 -5.00 -0.79 -4.13
N GLY A 17 -4.66 0.27 -3.40
CA GLY A 17 -5.56 1.07 -2.57
C GLY A 17 -5.86 0.47 -1.19
N ARG A 18 -5.16 -0.60 -0.77
CA ARG A 18 -5.39 -1.26 0.52
C ARG A 18 -4.40 -0.77 1.59
N ILE A 19 -4.86 -0.82 2.84
CA ILE A 19 -4.03 -0.57 4.02
C ILE A 19 -3.18 -1.79 4.30
N LYS A 20 -1.91 -1.57 4.65
CA LYS A 20 -0.93 -2.60 5.00
C LYS A 20 -0.19 -2.23 6.28
N SER A 21 0.29 -3.25 6.98
CA SER A 21 1.22 -3.12 8.10
C SER A 21 2.67 -3.16 7.62
N ASP A 22 3.61 -2.69 8.43
CA ASP A 22 5.05 -2.73 8.09
C ASP A 22 5.55 -4.14 7.75
N SER A 23 5.08 -5.17 8.47
CA SER A 23 5.40 -6.57 8.17
C SER A 23 4.90 -6.99 6.78
N GLU A 24 3.68 -6.62 6.41
CA GLU A 24 3.17 -6.90 5.07
C GLU A 24 3.94 -6.13 3.99
N LEU A 25 4.38 -4.90 4.28
CA LEU A 25 5.18 -4.11 3.33
C LEU A 25 6.56 -4.73 3.08
N ASP A 26 7.20 -5.27 4.13
CA ASP A 26 8.50 -5.95 4.02
C ASP A 26 8.41 -7.19 3.12
N GLU A 27 7.37 -8.01 3.31
CA GLU A 27 7.07 -9.14 2.43
C GLU A 27 6.82 -8.67 0.98
N MET A 28 5.92 -7.68 0.82
CA MET A 28 5.52 -7.15 -0.49
C MET A 28 6.67 -6.55 -1.29
N GLN A 29 7.69 -5.97 -0.63
CA GLN A 29 8.87 -5.40 -1.30
C GLN A 29 9.58 -6.42 -2.19
N SER A 30 9.52 -7.71 -1.85
CA SER A 30 10.15 -8.79 -2.61
C SER A 30 9.22 -9.50 -3.60
N GLU A 31 7.91 -9.36 -3.44
CA GLU A 31 6.91 -10.07 -4.25
C GLU A 31 6.44 -9.26 -5.47
N PHE A 32 6.39 -7.94 -5.33
CA PHE A 32 5.87 -7.02 -6.34
C PHE A 32 6.99 -6.17 -6.93
N GLY A 33 6.81 -5.75 -8.18
CA GLY A 33 7.62 -4.67 -8.76
C GLY A 33 7.34 -3.34 -8.07
N GLU A 34 7.65 -2.22 -8.72
CA GLU A 34 7.49 -0.90 -8.10
C GLU A 34 6.04 -0.63 -7.64
N PHE A 35 5.89 -0.21 -6.39
CA PHE A 35 4.66 0.35 -5.84
C PHE A 35 4.96 1.49 -4.85
N ARG A 36 3.99 2.37 -4.65
CA ARG A 36 4.08 3.52 -3.76
C ARG A 36 3.29 3.28 -2.48
N VAL A 37 3.86 3.68 -1.35
CA VAL A 37 3.21 3.70 -0.05
C VAL A 37 2.94 5.14 0.35
N TYR A 38 1.74 5.42 0.85
CA TYR A 38 1.35 6.70 1.44
C TYR A 38 1.03 6.50 2.91
N VAL A 39 1.76 7.20 3.78
CA VAL A 39 1.56 7.16 5.22
C VAL A 39 0.64 8.31 5.60
N VAL A 40 -0.54 7.98 6.11
CA VAL A 40 -1.60 8.93 6.44
C VAL A 40 -1.89 8.88 7.94
N GLU A 41 -1.81 10.03 8.58
CA GLU A 41 -2.31 10.23 9.93
C GLU A 41 -3.82 10.54 9.91
N VAL A 42 -4.58 9.83 10.75
CA VAL A 42 -6.03 9.96 10.88
C VAL A 42 -6.42 10.34 12.29
N CYS A 43 -7.24 11.37 12.44
CA CYS A 43 -7.88 11.73 13.69
C CYS A 43 -9.32 11.20 13.73
N LEU A 44 -9.57 10.13 14.48
CA LEU A 44 -10.91 9.56 14.64
C LEU A 44 -11.89 10.48 15.39
N GLY A 45 -11.39 11.50 16.12
CA GLY A 45 -12.22 12.44 16.85
C GLY A 45 -12.86 13.52 15.97
N CYS A 46 -12.15 13.99 14.94
CA CYS A 46 -12.62 15.09 14.06
C CYS A 46 -12.67 14.72 12.57
N GLY A 47 -12.21 13.53 12.17
CA GLY A 47 -12.22 13.06 10.78
C GLY A 47 -11.11 13.62 9.90
N TRP A 48 -10.15 14.36 10.46
CA TRP A 48 -9.01 14.87 9.70
C TRP A 48 -8.08 13.74 9.24
N ASN A 49 -7.55 13.90 8.03
CA ASN A 49 -6.57 13.01 7.41
C ASN A 49 -5.40 13.85 6.88
N HIS A 50 -4.17 13.42 7.14
CA HIS A 50 -2.96 14.11 6.70
C HIS A 50 -1.93 13.17 6.16
N LEU A 51 -1.40 13.47 4.98
CA LEU A 51 -0.34 12.70 4.37
C LEU A 51 1.01 13.12 4.96
N THR A 52 1.62 12.25 5.74
CA THR A 52 2.88 12.52 6.45
C THR A 52 4.10 12.15 5.61
N ALA A 53 4.02 11.04 4.86
CA ALA A 53 5.12 10.57 4.03
C ALA A 53 4.63 9.79 2.80
N SER A 54 5.48 9.72 1.79
CA SER A 54 5.31 8.76 0.68
C SER A 54 6.66 8.24 0.22
N PHE A 55 6.73 6.95 -0.08
CA PHE A 55 7.96 6.30 -0.55
C PHE A 55 7.64 5.18 -1.54
N LEU A 56 8.66 4.78 -2.31
CA LEU A 56 8.58 3.65 -3.24
C LEU A 56 9.15 2.40 -2.57
N LEU A 57 8.47 1.27 -2.79
CA LEU A 57 8.91 -0.07 -2.45
C LEU A 57 8.77 -0.98 -3.68
N GLY A 58 9.22 -2.22 -3.53
CA GLY A 58 9.22 -3.23 -4.59
C GLY A 58 10.62 -3.50 -5.11
N ASP A 59 10.74 -4.54 -5.93
CA ASP A 59 12.03 -5.01 -6.46
C ASP A 59 12.39 -4.44 -7.84
N GLY A 60 11.55 -3.54 -8.37
CA GLY A 60 11.74 -2.87 -9.66
C GLY A 60 11.51 -3.76 -10.90
N GLN A 61 11.17 -5.04 -10.75
CA GLN A 61 10.87 -5.90 -11.90
C GLN A 61 9.41 -5.79 -12.31
N GLU A 62 9.17 -5.45 -13.57
CA GLU A 62 7.80 -5.39 -14.10
C GLU A 62 7.15 -6.76 -14.24
N ARG A 63 6.06 -6.96 -13.50
CA ARG A 63 5.22 -8.16 -13.54
C ARG A 63 3.79 -7.84 -13.91
N LYS A 64 3.08 -8.85 -14.43
CA LYS A 64 1.64 -8.76 -14.60
C LYS A 64 0.97 -8.75 -13.22
N PRO A 65 -0.03 -7.89 -13.00
CA PRO A 65 -0.75 -7.88 -11.72
C PRO A 65 -1.39 -9.24 -11.43
N PRO A 66 -1.54 -9.60 -10.14
CA PRO A 66 -2.23 -10.82 -9.74
C PRO A 66 -3.62 -10.88 -10.37
N ARG A 67 -4.02 -12.09 -10.79
CA ARG A 67 -5.38 -12.33 -11.29
C ARG A 67 -6.37 -11.95 -10.18
N LYS A 68 -7.40 -11.17 -10.53
CA LYS A 68 -8.47 -10.80 -9.59
C LYS A 68 -9.06 -12.06 -8.96
N ALA A 69 -9.01 -12.13 -7.64
CA ALA A 69 -9.69 -13.13 -6.83
C ALA A 69 -10.97 -12.53 -6.26
N LYS A 70 -12.01 -13.33 -6.09
CA LYS A 70 -13.23 -12.87 -5.43
C LYS A 70 -12.89 -12.52 -3.98
N THR A 71 -13.01 -11.26 -3.60
CA THR A 71 -12.86 -10.85 -2.19
C THR A 71 -14.12 -11.32 -1.45
N LEU A 72 -13.94 -12.02 -0.32
CA LEU A 72 -15.03 -12.50 0.53
C LEU A 72 -15.73 -11.34 1.25
#